data_AF-A0A7W2TL23-F1
#
_entry.id   AF-A0A7W2TL23-F1
#
_cell.length_a   1.000
_cell.length_b   1.000
_cell.length_c   1.000
_cell.angle_alpha   90.00
_cell.angle_beta   90.00
_cell.angle_gamma   90.00
#
_symmetry.space_group_name_H-M   'P 1'
#
loop_
_entity.id
_entity.type
_entity.pdbx_description
1 polymer ?
#
loop_
_entity_poly.entity_id
_entity_poly.type
_entity_poly.pdbx_seq_one_letter_code
_entity_poly.pdbx_strand_id
1 'polypeptide(L)'
;MLVIKDEENELPIPQVWRDVFCQIAKVLSKKDYLVNSTIPNVPSLSLDDSKYIEDNIESYGEELTELPAETWDSSIYLWMGSHWDVIIDLWTLGEGRSDLVLSAKVYETNNEYKFKIEMVYVP
;
A
#
# COMPACT_ATOMS: atom_id res chain seq x y z
N MET A 1 0.15 14.07 -14.55
CA MET A 1 0.58 13.01 -15.50
C MET A 1 -0.44 11.89 -15.37
N LEU A 2 -1.00 11.39 -16.47
CA LEU A 2 -1.97 10.29 -16.42
C LEU A 2 -1.22 8.98 -16.20
N VAL A 3 -1.69 8.15 -15.28
CA VAL A 3 -1.13 6.81 -15.02
C VAL A 3 -1.55 5.85 -16.13
N ILE A 4 -0.63 5.01 -16.59
CA ILE A 4 -0.84 4.10 -17.72
C ILE A 4 -1.86 3.02 -17.32
N LYS A 5 -2.81 2.74 -18.21
CA LYS A 5 -3.83 1.68 -18.07
C LYS A 5 -3.44 0.52 -18.97
N ASP A 6 -2.59 -0.36 -18.46
CA ASP A 6 -2.12 -1.58 -19.15
C ASP A 6 -2.69 -2.81 -18.45
N GLU A 7 -3.54 -3.56 -19.16
CA GLU A 7 -4.22 -4.77 -18.64
C GLU A 7 -3.34 -6.02 -18.71
N GLU A 8 -2.20 -5.96 -19.41
CA GLU A 8 -1.36 -7.12 -19.72
C GLU A 8 -0.06 -7.14 -18.92
N ASN A 9 0.48 -5.96 -18.59
CA ASN A 9 1.80 -5.84 -17.97
C ASN A 9 1.74 -5.20 -16.59
N GLU A 10 2.50 -5.78 -15.67
CA GLU A 10 2.84 -5.14 -14.40
C GLU A 10 3.79 -3.97 -14.67
N LEU A 11 3.49 -2.81 -14.09
CA LEU A 11 4.22 -1.57 -14.29
C LEU A 11 4.71 -1.01 -12.95
N PRO A 12 5.82 -0.25 -12.94
CA PRO A 12 6.36 0.33 -11.72
C PRO A 12 5.42 1.39 -11.12
N ILE A 13 5.40 1.51 -9.79
CA ILE A 13 4.57 2.51 -9.09
C ILE A 13 4.85 3.93 -9.58
N PRO A 14 3.83 4.66 -10.07
CA PRO A 14 4.00 6.00 -10.59
C PRO A 14 4.32 6.99 -9.47
N GLN A 15 5.18 7.97 -9.75
CA GLN A 15 5.66 8.93 -8.75
C GLN A 15 4.53 9.68 -8.02
N VAL A 16 3.43 9.97 -8.71
CA VAL A 16 2.23 10.64 -8.17
C VAL A 16 1.57 9.88 -7.00
N TRP A 17 1.83 8.58 -6.84
CA TRP A 17 1.24 7.77 -5.76
C TRP A 17 2.19 7.51 -4.59
N ARG A 18 3.50 7.62 -4.81
CA ARG A 18 4.53 7.17 -3.86
C ARG A 18 4.39 7.82 -2.49
N ASP A 19 4.15 9.13 -2.46
CA ASP A 19 4.00 9.88 -1.20
C ASP A 19 2.80 9.40 -0.36
N VAL A 20 1.72 8.92 -1.01
CA VAL A 20 0.55 8.39 -0.30
C VAL A 20 0.90 7.03 0.33
N PHE A 21 1.57 6.15 -0.41
CA PHE A 21 2.02 4.86 0.12
C PHE A 21 3.07 5.00 1.21
N CYS A 22 3.99 5.98 1.12
CA CYS A 22 4.90 6.32 2.22
C CYS A 22 4.14 6.74 3.49
N GLN A 23 3.09 7.56 3.36
CA GLN A 23 2.26 7.95 4.51
C GLN A 23 1.52 6.75 5.11
N ILE A 24 0.98 5.86 4.28
CA ILE A 24 0.30 4.64 4.72
C ILE A 24 1.27 3.74 5.49
N ALA A 25 2.44 3.41 4.93
CA ALA A 25 3.43 2.58 5.62
C ALA A 25 3.91 3.23 6.93
N LYS A 26 4.08 4.56 6.95
CA LYS A 26 4.44 5.30 8.16
C LYS A 26 3.39 5.21 9.26
N VAL A 27 2.10 5.26 8.95
CA VAL A 27 1.06 5.10 9.99
C VAL A 27 0.96 3.64 10.47
N LEU A 28 1.09 2.67 9.56
CA LEU A 28 1.15 1.25 9.92
C LEU A 28 2.35 0.93 10.83
N SER A 29 3.53 1.50 10.54
CA SER A 29 4.73 1.35 11.41
C SER A 29 4.52 1.90 12.83
N LYS A 30 3.57 2.82 13.00
CA LYS A 30 3.19 3.39 14.30
C LYS A 30 2.02 2.65 14.95
N LYS A 31 1.65 1.48 14.41
CA LYS A 31 0.50 0.67 14.83
C LYS A 31 -0.83 1.41 14.73
N ASP A 32 -0.93 2.36 13.79
CA ASP A 32 -2.19 2.97 13.39
C ASP A 32 -2.69 2.29 12.12
N TYR A 33 -3.66 1.39 12.31
CA TYR A 33 -4.19 0.52 11.28
C TYR A 33 -5.41 1.13 10.56
N LEU A 34 -5.40 2.46 10.36
CA LEU A 34 -6.28 3.21 9.45
C LEU A 34 -7.78 3.22 9.77
N VAL A 35 -8.21 2.85 10.99
CA VAL A 35 -9.63 2.96 11.42
C VAL A 35 -10.15 4.39 11.28
N ASN A 36 -9.30 5.37 11.58
CA ASN A 36 -9.60 6.80 11.48
C ASN A 36 -8.59 7.49 10.55
N SER A 37 -8.42 6.94 9.33
CA SER A 37 -7.48 7.47 8.34
C SER A 37 -7.63 8.98 8.19
N THR A 38 -6.53 9.70 8.42
CA THR A 38 -6.42 11.14 8.19
C THR A 38 -5.67 11.46 6.89
N ILE A 39 -5.23 10.42 6.18
CA ILE A 39 -4.47 10.56 4.93
C ILE A 39 -5.45 10.94 3.82
N PRO A 40 -5.20 12.05 3.08
CA PRO A 40 -6.05 12.46 1.98
C PRO A 40 -6.27 11.33 0.97
N ASN A 41 -7.52 11.15 0.55
CA ASN A 41 -7.93 10.15 -0.45
C ASN A 41 -7.68 8.68 -0.07
N VAL A 42 -7.36 8.39 1.20
CA VAL A 42 -7.34 7.04 1.78
C VAL A 42 -8.52 6.91 2.75
N PRO A 43 -9.58 6.15 2.39
CA PRO A 43 -10.70 5.91 3.29
C PRO A 43 -10.28 5.24 4.58
N SER A 44 -11.01 5.51 5.66
CA SER A 44 -10.95 4.70 6.87
C SER A 44 -11.29 3.24 6.58
N LEU A 45 -10.56 2.34 7.23
CA LEU A 45 -10.88 0.91 7.25
C LEU A 45 -11.99 0.62 8.27
N SER A 46 -12.72 -0.48 8.03
CA SER A 46 -13.58 -1.04 9.06
C SER A 46 -12.73 -1.57 10.22
N LEU A 47 -13.34 -1.76 11.39
CA LEU A 47 -12.64 -2.36 12.53
C LEU A 47 -12.15 -3.78 12.20
N ASP A 48 -12.93 -4.55 11.43
CA ASP A 48 -12.59 -5.91 11.05
C ASP A 48 -11.40 -5.94 10.08
N ASP A 49 -11.40 -5.10 9.04
CA ASP A 49 -10.29 -5.02 8.07
C ASP A 49 -9.01 -4.51 8.74
N SER A 50 -9.15 -3.50 9.60
CA SER A 50 -8.05 -2.96 10.39
C SER A 50 -7.45 -4.01 11.31
N LYS A 51 -8.29 -4.78 12.01
CA LYS A 51 -7.86 -5.87 12.89
C LYS A 51 -7.18 -6.99 12.10
N TYR A 52 -7.68 -7.32 10.92
CA TYR A 52 -7.07 -8.31 10.05
C TYR A 52 -5.66 -7.88 9.60
N ILE A 53 -5.45 -6.61 9.25
CA ILE A 53 -4.13 -6.07 8.92
C ILE A 53 -3.20 -6.11 10.14
N GLU A 54 -3.67 -5.67 11.30
CA GLU A 54 -2.92 -5.74 12.56
C GLU A 54 -2.46 -7.16 12.85
N ASP A 55 -3.37 -8.14 12.80
CA ASP A 55 -3.07 -9.52 13.13
C ASP A 55 -2.04 -10.14 12.17
N ASN A 56 -2.08 -9.78 10.88
CA ASN A 56 -1.08 -10.24 9.90
C ASN A 56 0.31 -9.64 10.17
N ILE A 57 0.39 -8.35 10.48
CA ILE A 57 1.67 -7.67 10.78
C ILE A 57 2.25 -8.22 12.09
N GLU A 58 1.45 -8.31 13.16
CA GLU A 58 1.92 -8.80 14.45
C GLU A 58 2.29 -10.29 14.40
N SER A 59 1.59 -11.10 13.59
CA SER A 59 1.93 -12.52 13.40
C SER A 59 3.22 -12.72 12.59
N TYR A 60 3.60 -11.77 11.73
CA TYR A 60 4.88 -11.80 11.03
C TYR A 60 6.06 -11.64 12.01
N GLY A 61 5.87 -10.86 13.08
CA GLY A 61 6.80 -10.81 14.21
C GLY A 61 7.96 -9.80 14.09
N GLU A 62 7.95 -8.96 13.05
CA GLU A 62 8.93 -7.89 12.84
C GLU A 62 8.28 -6.50 12.89
N GLU A 63 9.07 -5.48 13.24
CA GLU A 63 8.61 -4.10 13.30
C GLU A 63 8.73 -3.43 11.93
N LEU A 64 7.60 -2.99 11.35
CA LEU A 64 7.57 -2.22 10.11
C LEU A 64 8.30 -0.89 10.25
N THR A 65 8.90 -0.41 9.16
CA THR A 65 9.53 0.91 9.05
C THR A 65 9.00 1.70 7.84
N GLU A 66 9.47 2.94 7.68
CA GLU A 66 9.13 3.78 6.53
C GLU A 66 9.69 3.19 5.22
N LEU A 67 9.02 3.42 4.10
CA LEU A 67 9.44 2.92 2.79
C LEU A 67 10.68 3.69 2.29
N PRO A 68 11.83 3.02 2.06
CA PRO A 68 12.97 3.65 1.44
C PRO A 68 12.80 3.77 -0.09
N ALA A 69 13.77 4.37 -0.77
CA ALA A 69 13.66 4.59 -2.23
C ALA A 69 13.68 3.27 -3.03
N GLU A 70 14.36 2.26 -2.49
CA GLU A 70 14.52 0.92 -3.02
C GLU A 70 13.19 0.15 -3.10
N THR A 71 12.16 0.55 -2.34
CA THR A 71 10.79 -0.02 -2.45
C THR A 71 10.27 0.03 -3.89
N TRP A 72 10.60 1.09 -4.62
CA TRP A 72 10.05 1.33 -5.96
C TRP A 72 10.69 0.49 -7.06
N ASP A 73 11.77 -0.23 -6.76
CA ASP A 73 12.47 -1.09 -7.72
C ASP A 73 11.73 -2.42 -7.95
N SER A 74 10.90 -2.84 -6.99
CA SER A 74 10.13 -4.10 -7.05
C SER A 74 8.63 -3.95 -6.81
N SER A 75 8.15 -2.81 -6.29
CA SER A 75 6.71 -2.56 -6.17
C SER A 75 6.05 -2.28 -7.53
N ILE A 76 4.85 -2.82 -7.72
CA ILE A 76 4.17 -2.85 -9.02
C ILE A 76 2.69 -2.48 -8.93
N TYR A 77 2.12 -2.12 -10.07
CA TYR A 77 0.69 -2.06 -10.28
C TYR A 77 0.28 -2.77 -11.57
N LEU A 78 -0.98 -3.20 -11.65
CA LEU A 78 -1.62 -3.74 -12.86
C LEU A 78 -3.00 -3.10 -13.05
N TRP A 79 -3.36 -2.70 -14.27
CA TRP A 79 -4.70 -2.16 -14.53
C TRP A 79 -5.73 -3.28 -14.70
N MET A 80 -6.80 -3.23 -13.93
CA MET A 80 -7.84 -4.26 -13.84
C MET A 80 -9.15 -3.83 -14.54
N GLY A 81 -9.06 -3.00 -15.58
CA GLY A 81 -10.20 -2.46 -16.34
C GLY A 81 -10.98 -1.33 -15.66
N SER A 82 -10.94 -1.24 -14.32
CA SER A 82 -11.65 -0.21 -13.54
C SER A 82 -10.82 0.49 -12.47
N HIS A 83 -9.75 -0.14 -12.03
CA HIS A 83 -8.82 0.31 -11.01
C HIS A 83 -7.45 -0.28 -11.29
N TRP A 84 -6.44 0.23 -10.61
CA TRP A 84 -5.14 -0.44 -10.56
C TRP A 84 -5.10 -1.28 -9.29
N ASP A 85 -4.78 -2.56 -9.43
CA ASP A 85 -4.28 -3.36 -8.32
C ASP A 85 -2.82 -2.97 -8.09
N VAL A 86 -2.45 -2.78 -6.83
CA VAL A 86 -1.14 -2.28 -6.42
C VAL A 86 -0.56 -3.17 -5.34
N ILE A 87 0.71 -3.54 -5.50
CA ILE A 87 1.51 -4.28 -4.51
C ILE A 87 2.72 -3.42 -4.14
N ILE A 88 2.83 -3.11 -2.86
CA ILE A 88 3.95 -2.37 -2.28
C ILE A 88 4.74 -3.28 -1.35
N ASP A 89 6.02 -3.46 -1.62
CA ASP A 89 6.92 -4.17 -0.71
C ASP A 89 7.09 -3.38 0.59
N LEU A 90 6.88 -4.05 1.72
CA LEU A 90 7.07 -3.46 3.03
C LEU A 90 8.49 -3.70 3.54
N TRP A 91 8.88 -2.87 4.50
CA TRP A 91 10.20 -2.90 5.09
C TRP A 91 10.09 -3.03 6.59
N THR A 92 11.01 -3.78 7.18
CA THR A 92 11.11 -3.97 8.63
C THR A 92 12.46 -3.47 9.14
N LEU A 93 12.52 -3.17 10.44
CA LEU A 93 13.76 -2.73 11.09
C LEU A 93 14.84 -3.82 11.11
N GLY A 94 14.44 -5.09 11.24
CA GLY A 94 15.35 -6.23 11.35
C GLY A 94 15.91 -6.69 10.00
N GLU A 95 15.04 -6.81 8.99
CA GLU A 95 15.37 -7.49 7.73
C GLU A 95 15.67 -6.53 6.58
N GLY A 96 15.26 -5.26 6.69
CA GLY A 96 15.19 -4.38 5.54
C GLY A 96 13.96 -4.71 4.71
N ARG A 97 14.13 -5.06 3.43
CA ARG A 97 12.98 -5.47 2.58
C ARG A 97 12.46 -6.81 3.09
N SER A 98 11.24 -6.85 3.60
CA SER A 98 10.62 -8.06 4.12
C SER A 98 9.82 -8.79 3.03
N ASP A 99 9.30 -9.98 3.37
CA ASP A 99 8.37 -10.71 2.50
C ASP A 99 6.92 -10.20 2.64
N LEU A 100 6.67 -9.21 3.51
CA LEU A 100 5.36 -8.58 3.64
C LEU A 100 5.12 -7.60 2.48
N VAL A 101 3.91 -7.63 1.96
CA VAL A 101 3.42 -6.66 0.99
C VAL A 101 2.14 -5.99 1.47
N LEU A 102 1.95 -4.74 1.06
CA LEU A 102 0.67 -4.03 1.14
C LEU A 102 -0.03 -4.13 -0.21
N SER A 103 -1.24 -4.68 -0.21
CA SER A 103 -2.12 -4.69 -1.36
C SER A 103 -3.16 -3.58 -1.25
N ALA A 104 -3.35 -2.86 -2.35
CA ALA A 104 -4.30 -1.78 -2.46
C ALA A 104 -4.93 -1.72 -3.85
N LYS A 105 -6.09 -1.08 -3.92
CA LYS A 105 -6.75 -0.67 -5.16
C LYS A 105 -6.68 0.84 -5.29
N VAL A 106 -6.22 1.31 -6.45
CA VAL A 106 -6.23 2.73 -6.77
C VAL A 106 -7.29 3.02 -7.82
N TYR A 107 -8.17 3.98 -7.53
CA TYR A 107 -9.23 4.41 -8.42
C TYR A 107 -8.94 5.83 -8.91
N GLU A 108 -9.17 6.08 -10.19
CA GLU A 108 -9.15 7.44 -10.74
C GLU A 108 -10.53 8.08 -10.60
N THR A 109 -10.59 9.25 -9.95
CA THR A 109 -11.82 10.03 -9.75
C THR A 109 -11.55 11.51 -9.93
N ASN A 110 -12.20 12.17 -10.90
CA ASN A 110 -12.14 13.63 -11.12
C ASN A 110 -10.71 14.21 -11.13
N ASN A 111 -9.78 13.56 -11.83
CA ASN A 111 -8.34 13.89 -11.89
C ASN A 111 -7.55 13.68 -10.58
N GLU A 112 -8.13 13.01 -9.59
CA GLU A 112 -7.45 12.55 -8.38
C GLU A 112 -7.42 11.03 -8.30
N TYR A 113 -6.65 10.50 -7.35
CA TYR A 113 -6.54 9.08 -7.07
C TYR A 113 -7.05 8.77 -5.67
N LYS A 114 -7.90 7.75 -5.56
CA LYS A 114 -8.41 7.22 -4.30
C LYS A 114 -7.76 5.88 -4.01
N PHE A 115 -7.18 5.72 -2.82
CA PHE A 115 -6.37 4.58 -2.43
C PHE A 115 -7.13 3.75 -1.41
N LYS A 116 -7.58 2.57 -1.80
CA LYS A 116 -8.28 1.64 -0.93
C LYS A 116 -7.32 0.52 -0.54
N ILE A 117 -6.96 0.45 0.74
CA ILE A 117 -6.12 -0.63 1.25
C ILE A 117 -6.98 -1.88 1.37
N GLU A 118 -6.47 -3.01 0.89
CA GLU A 118 -7.18 -4.29 0.95
C GLU A 118 -6.59 -5.19 2.04
N MET A 119 -5.28 -5.38 2.06
CA MET A 119 -4.62 -6.30 3.00
C MET A 119 -3.12 -6.05 3.12
N VAL A 120 -2.53 -6.54 4.22
CA VAL A 120 -1.08 -6.71 4.40
C VAL A 120 -0.83 -8.20 4.66
N TYR A 121 0.06 -8.82 3.88
CA TYR A 121 0.26 -10.27 3.90
C TYR A 121 1.59 -10.67 3.25
N VAL A 122 1.94 -11.95 3.37
CA VAL A 122 3.02 -12.59 2.59
C VAL A 122 2.38 -13.30 1.39
N PRO A 123 2.76 -12.97 0.13
CA PRO A 123 2.12 -13.49 -1.08
C PRO A 123 2.47 -14.95 -1.43
#